data_AF-A0A918U1S9-F1
#
_entry.id   AF-A0A918U1S9-F1
#
_cell.length_a   1.000
_cell.length_b   1.000
_cell.length_c   1.000
_cell.angle_alpha   90.00
_cell.angle_beta   90.00
_cell.angle_gamma   90.00
#
_symmetry.space_group_name_H-M   'P 1'
#
loop_
_entity.id
_entity.type
_entity.pdbx_description
1 polymer ?
#
loop_
_entity_poly.entity_id
_entity_poly.type
_entity_poly.pdbx_seq_one_letter_code
_entity_poly.pdbx_strand_id
1 'polypeptide(L)'
;MTVRVGINGFGRLGRTYLRAALERAEAGTQDVGVVAVNDIASPATLAHLLEHDSTFGHIGCDVAHDDNSITVDGRRGAAVRPGQNADATIVMGVNDDNDDTYNCHGGRIVSAASCTAPGPLGGSEHRPDQFGRRPSRDVIGDPASRVLDPALIQADGTLVKVFGRHDNAWGDTHRLRDPTALVADG
;
A
#
# COMPACT_ATOMS: atom_id res chain seq x y z
N MET A 1 -11.18 -3.79 -15.77
CA MET A 1 -10.78 -2.43 -16.19
C MET A 1 -9.67 -1.97 -15.25
N THR A 2 -8.67 -1.25 -15.74
CA THR A 2 -7.56 -0.77 -14.89
C THR A 2 -7.83 0.65 -14.43
N VAL A 3 -7.86 0.89 -13.12
CA VAL A 3 -8.13 2.18 -12.48
C VAL A 3 -6.85 3.01 -12.47
N ARG A 4 -6.89 4.26 -12.92
CA ARG A 4 -5.72 5.14 -12.87
C ARG A 4 -5.67 5.87 -11.54
N VAL A 5 -4.59 5.69 -10.80
CA VAL A 5 -4.45 6.22 -9.44
C VAL A 5 -3.29 7.22 -9.36
N GLY A 6 -3.55 8.33 -8.69
CA GLY A 6 -2.52 9.23 -8.18
C GLY A 6 -2.16 8.90 -6.73
N ILE A 7 -0.89 8.99 -6.36
CA ILE A 7 -0.43 8.86 -4.97
C ILE A 7 -0.06 10.24 -4.45
N ASN A 8 -0.64 10.66 -3.33
CA ASN A 8 -0.26 11.90 -2.65
C ASN A 8 0.50 11.54 -1.37
N GLY A 9 1.80 11.86 -1.36
CA GLY A 9 2.77 11.41 -0.36
C GLY A 9 3.48 10.11 -0.79
N PHE A 10 4.70 10.23 -1.31
CA PHE A 10 5.55 9.12 -1.73
C PHE A 10 6.53 8.68 -0.62
N GLY A 11 6.01 8.68 0.62
CA GLY A 11 6.67 8.14 1.80
C GLY A 11 6.71 6.62 1.82
N ARG A 12 6.84 6.02 3.01
CA ARG A 12 6.90 4.55 3.16
C ARG A 12 5.73 3.85 2.46
N LEU A 13 4.50 4.25 2.77
CA LEU A 13 3.29 3.61 2.25
C LEU A 13 3.09 3.87 0.76
N GLY A 14 3.34 5.09 0.27
CA GLY A 14 3.22 5.40 -1.15
C GLY A 14 4.18 4.57 -2.02
N ARG A 15 5.43 4.38 -1.57
CA ARG A 15 6.39 3.51 -2.25
C ARG A 15 6.04 2.04 -2.14
N THR A 16 5.60 1.58 -0.97
CA THR A 16 5.15 0.20 -0.78
C THR A 16 3.91 -0.11 -1.64
N TYR A 17 2.99 0.85 -1.79
CA TYR A 17 1.84 0.71 -2.69
C TYR A 17 2.25 0.56 -4.15
N LEU A 18 3.19 1.39 -4.63
CA LEU A 18 3.71 1.24 -5.99
C LEU A 18 4.38 -0.13 -6.19
N ARG A 19 5.17 -0.61 -5.22
CA ARG A 19 5.78 -1.95 -5.24
C ARG A 19 4.71 -3.04 -5.36
N ALA A 20 3.67 -3.00 -4.53
CA ALA A 20 2.56 -3.94 -4.58
C ALA A 20 1.80 -3.89 -5.92
N ALA A 21 1.62 -2.70 -6.50
CA ALA A 21 0.97 -2.54 -7.80
C ALA A 21 1.81 -3.15 -8.95
N LEU A 22 3.14 -3.00 -8.90
CA LEU A 22 4.06 -3.60 -9.87
C LEU A 22 4.07 -5.12 -9.78
N GLU A 23 4.13 -5.69 -8.56
CA GLU A 23 4.07 -7.14 -8.36
C GLU A 23 2.77 -7.74 -8.93
N ARG A 24 1.64 -7.06 -8.74
CA ARG A 24 0.36 -7.47 -9.34
C ARG A 24 0.35 -7.37 -10.85
N ALA A 25 1.01 -6.35 -11.40
CA ALA A 25 1.17 -6.20 -12.84
C ALA A 25 1.99 -7.34 -13.46
N GLU A 26 3.09 -7.71 -12.81
CA GLU A 26 3.89 -8.89 -13.19
C GLU A 26 3.10 -10.20 -13.08
N ALA A 27 2.29 -10.34 -12.03
CA ALA A 27 1.40 -11.49 -11.84
C ALA A 27 0.18 -11.52 -12.80
N GLY A 28 0.01 -10.52 -13.67
CA GLY A 28 -1.13 -10.43 -14.59
C GLY A 28 -2.48 -10.16 -13.92
N THR A 29 -2.47 -9.70 -12.66
CA THR A 29 -3.66 -9.40 -11.85
C THR A 29 -3.87 -7.89 -11.68
N GLN A 30 -3.35 -7.10 -12.63
CA GLN A 30 -3.40 -5.65 -12.57
C GLN A 30 -4.82 -5.11 -12.70
N ASP A 31 -5.29 -4.49 -11.64
CA ASP A 31 -6.52 -3.71 -11.61
C ASP A 31 -6.28 -2.23 -11.32
N VAL A 32 -5.07 -1.85 -10.90
CA VAL A 32 -4.67 -0.45 -10.66
C VAL A 32 -3.43 -0.08 -11.47
N GLY A 33 -3.41 1.12 -12.04
CA GLY A 33 -2.26 1.73 -12.69
C GLY A 33 -1.90 3.05 -12.01
N VAL A 34 -0.70 3.15 -11.44
CA VAL A 34 -0.22 4.40 -10.82
C VAL A 34 0.25 5.36 -11.92
N VAL A 35 -0.43 6.50 -12.06
CA VAL A 35 -0.20 7.46 -13.14
C VAL A 35 0.48 8.76 -12.70
N ALA A 36 0.35 9.11 -11.41
CA ALA A 36 0.92 10.32 -10.86
C ALA A 36 1.36 10.12 -9.41
N VAL A 37 2.40 10.83 -9.01
CA VAL A 37 2.86 10.94 -7.62
C VAL A 37 3.03 12.41 -7.30
N ASN A 38 2.52 12.83 -6.14
CA ASN A 38 2.74 14.17 -5.59
C ASN A 38 3.57 14.05 -4.30
N ASP A 39 4.74 14.66 -4.27
CA ASP A 39 5.64 14.71 -3.12
C ASP A 39 6.47 16.00 -3.14
N ILE A 40 7.05 16.36 -2.00
CA ILE A 40 7.92 17.52 -1.85
C ILE A 40 9.36 17.23 -2.29
N ALA A 41 9.77 15.96 -2.30
CA ALA A 41 11.11 15.55 -2.68
C ALA A 41 11.28 15.46 -4.21
N SER A 42 12.54 15.60 -4.67
CA SER A 42 12.86 15.56 -6.10
C SER A 42 12.64 14.16 -6.70
N PRO A 43 12.33 14.05 -8.01
CA PRO A 43 12.18 12.74 -8.68
C PRO A 43 13.41 11.84 -8.53
N ALA A 44 14.62 12.43 -8.55
CA ALA A 44 15.87 11.70 -8.30
C ALA A 44 15.90 11.05 -6.92
N THR A 45 15.49 11.80 -5.89
CA THR A 45 15.39 11.28 -4.51
C THR A 45 14.32 10.19 -4.42
N LEU A 46 13.15 10.41 -5.01
CA LEU A 46 12.05 9.45 -4.99
C LEU A 46 12.41 8.14 -5.70
N ALA A 47 13.10 8.22 -6.84
CA ALA A 47 13.62 7.08 -7.57
C ALA A 47 14.59 6.25 -6.71
N HIS A 48 15.57 6.92 -6.09
CA HIS A 48 16.53 6.25 -5.20
C HIS A 48 15.86 5.57 -4.00
N LEU A 49 14.89 6.24 -3.36
CA LEU A 49 14.14 5.69 -2.24
C LEU A 49 13.15 4.57 -2.64
N LEU A 50 12.74 4.55 -3.89
CA LEU A 50 11.93 3.46 -4.45
C LEU A 50 12.83 2.25 -4.74
N GLU A 51 14.00 2.48 -5.33
CA GLU A 51 14.97 1.44 -5.71
C GLU A 51 15.50 0.70 -4.47
N HIS A 52 15.86 1.44 -3.42
CA HIS A 52 16.45 0.88 -2.19
C HIS A 52 15.53 1.01 -0.98
N ASP A 53 15.03 -0.12 -0.48
CA ASP A 53 14.25 -0.18 0.76
C ASP A 53 14.98 -1.01 1.84
N SER A 54 15.06 -0.47 3.06
CA SER A 54 15.72 -1.13 4.20
C SER A 54 15.04 -2.43 4.65
N THR A 55 13.75 -2.57 4.36
CA THR A 55 12.86 -3.62 4.84
C THR A 55 12.60 -4.63 3.74
N PHE A 56 12.26 -4.15 2.54
CA PHE A 56 11.94 -4.98 1.38
C PHE A 56 13.12 -5.18 0.41
N GLY A 57 14.26 -4.54 0.66
CA GLY A 57 15.43 -4.63 -0.19
C GLY A 57 15.29 -3.87 -1.51
N HIS A 58 16.11 -4.28 -2.47
CA HIS A 58 16.09 -3.71 -3.82
C HIS A 58 14.78 -4.06 -4.54
N ILE A 59 14.22 -3.14 -5.33
CA ILE A 59 12.93 -3.37 -6.02
C ILE A 59 13.01 -4.43 -7.14
N GLY A 60 14.21 -4.72 -7.63
CA GLY A 60 14.44 -5.81 -8.60
C GLY A 60 14.18 -5.44 -10.06
N CYS A 61 13.76 -4.20 -10.33
CA CYS A 61 13.57 -3.64 -11.67
C CYS A 61 14.31 -2.30 -11.81
N ASP A 62 14.56 -1.88 -13.05
CA ASP A 62 15.22 -0.61 -13.33
C ASP A 62 14.33 0.57 -12.94
N VAL A 63 14.89 1.50 -12.16
CA VAL A 63 14.25 2.78 -11.82
C VAL A 63 15.08 3.92 -12.40
N ALA A 64 14.50 4.66 -13.33
CA ALA A 64 15.08 5.85 -13.91
C ALA A 64 14.29 7.10 -13.49
N HIS A 65 14.87 8.28 -13.68
CA HIS A 65 14.17 9.54 -13.47
C HIS A 65 14.61 10.59 -14.50
N ASP A 66 13.72 11.56 -14.72
CA ASP A 66 14.04 12.84 -15.35
C ASP A 66 13.69 13.98 -14.37
N ASP A 67 13.71 15.23 -14.83
CA ASP A 67 13.44 16.40 -13.98
C ASP A 67 12.04 16.40 -13.36
N ASN A 68 11.09 15.65 -13.93
CA ASN A 68 9.67 15.72 -13.59
C ASN A 68 8.99 14.36 -13.38
N SER A 69 9.71 13.25 -13.50
CA SER A 69 9.10 11.91 -13.43
C SER A 69 10.09 10.84 -13.01
N ILE A 70 9.53 9.74 -12.50
CA ILE A 70 10.25 8.47 -12.36
C ILE A 70 9.78 7.53 -13.48
N THR A 71 10.54 6.48 -13.77
CA THR A 71 10.23 5.47 -14.78
C THR A 71 10.67 4.13 -14.23
N VAL A 72 9.79 3.13 -14.29
CA VAL A 72 10.03 1.82 -13.68
C VAL A 72 9.86 0.74 -14.73
N ASP A 73 10.90 -0.06 -14.98
CA ASP A 73 10.91 -1.15 -15.97
C ASP A 73 10.55 -0.67 -17.40
N GLY A 74 11.07 0.49 -17.81
CA GLY A 74 10.77 1.13 -19.10
C GLY A 74 9.31 1.62 -19.25
N ARG A 75 8.41 1.24 -18.34
CA ARG A 75 7.09 1.86 -18.20
C ARG A 75 7.32 3.21 -17.54
N ARG A 76 6.97 4.31 -18.22
CA ARG A 76 6.92 5.63 -17.58
C ARG A 76 5.96 5.52 -16.39
N GLY A 77 6.53 5.39 -15.20
CA GLY A 77 5.83 5.10 -13.97
C GLY A 77 5.75 6.39 -13.19
N ALA A 78 4.56 6.96 -13.06
CA ALA A 78 4.30 8.17 -12.30
C ALA A 78 5.10 9.42 -12.69
N ALA A 79 4.42 10.38 -13.32
CA ALA A 79 4.91 11.75 -13.32
C ALA A 79 4.88 12.32 -11.89
N VAL A 80 5.96 12.99 -11.47
CA VAL A 80 6.01 13.74 -10.22
C VAL A 80 5.39 15.10 -10.49
N ARG A 81 4.06 15.15 -10.41
CA ARG A 81 3.26 16.35 -10.65
C ARG A 81 2.03 16.30 -9.72
N PRO A 82 1.47 17.46 -9.35
CA PRO A 82 0.10 17.51 -8.84
C PRO A 82 -0.81 16.76 -9.82
N GLY A 83 -1.55 15.77 -9.31
CA GLY A 83 -2.20 14.73 -10.12
C GLY A 83 -3.04 15.29 -11.26
N GLN A 84 -2.60 15.05 -12.49
CA GLN A 84 -3.41 15.28 -13.69
C GLN A 84 -3.79 13.90 -14.26
N ASN A 85 -5.05 13.73 -14.67
CA ASN A 85 -5.59 12.54 -15.34
C ASN A 85 -5.65 11.23 -14.51
N ALA A 86 -5.64 11.29 -13.19
CA ALA A 86 -5.98 10.14 -12.35
C ALA A 86 -7.51 10.02 -12.17
N ASP A 87 -8.03 8.79 -12.16
CA ASP A 87 -9.43 8.50 -11.86
C ASP A 87 -9.70 8.65 -10.34
N ALA A 88 -8.71 8.34 -9.52
CA ALA A 88 -8.71 8.58 -8.08
C ALA A 88 -7.34 9.02 -7.57
N THR A 89 -7.29 9.81 -6.50
CA THR A 89 -6.04 10.08 -5.77
C THR A 89 -6.10 9.43 -4.39
N ILE A 90 -5.06 8.68 -4.04
CA ILE A 90 -4.90 8.06 -2.73
C ILE A 90 -4.03 8.97 -1.86
N VAL A 91 -4.54 9.36 -0.71
CA VAL A 91 -3.79 10.07 0.33
C VAL A 91 -3.51 9.07 1.44
N MET A 92 -2.23 8.74 1.64
CA MET A 92 -1.81 7.76 2.65
C MET A 92 -1.27 8.46 3.88
N GLY A 93 -1.98 8.29 5.00
CA GLY A 93 -1.58 8.86 6.28
C GLY A 93 -1.90 10.35 6.41
N VAL A 94 -3.15 10.66 6.75
CA VAL A 94 -3.55 11.91 7.42
C VAL A 94 -4.72 11.54 8.33
N ASN A 95 -4.47 11.42 9.64
CA ASN A 95 -5.50 11.51 10.68
C ASN A 95 -5.07 12.69 11.56
N ASP A 96 -5.38 13.90 11.13
CA ASP A 96 -5.54 15.00 12.08
C ASP A 96 -7.04 15.14 12.30
N ASP A 97 -7.48 15.00 13.55
CA ASP A 97 -8.88 14.96 14.00
C ASP A 97 -9.66 16.28 13.79
N ASN A 98 -9.20 17.14 12.87
CA ASN A 98 -9.97 18.29 12.41
C ASN A 98 -10.76 17.90 11.17
N ASP A 99 -12.06 18.13 11.26
CA ASP A 99 -13.14 17.93 10.29
C ASP A 99 -12.94 18.65 8.93
N ASP A 100 -11.74 19.18 8.66
CA ASP A 100 -11.31 19.89 7.45
C ASP A 100 -10.23 19.11 6.65
N THR A 101 -10.00 17.83 6.95
CA THR A 101 -9.00 17.01 6.24
C THR A 101 -9.45 16.65 4.82
N TYR A 102 -9.08 17.56 3.91
CA TYR A 102 -8.93 17.41 2.45
C TYR A 102 -10.15 17.68 1.56
N ASN A 103 -10.10 18.82 0.86
CA ASN A 103 -11.05 19.27 -0.16
C ASN A 103 -10.42 19.19 -1.57
N CYS A 104 -11.12 18.59 -2.53
CA CYS A 104 -10.59 18.13 -3.80
C CYS A 104 -11.36 18.59 -5.03
N HIS A 105 -11.53 19.89 -5.25
CA HIS A 105 -12.29 20.43 -6.39
C HIS A 105 -11.69 20.15 -7.80
N GLY A 106 -11.14 18.96 -8.05
CA GLY A 106 -11.14 18.31 -9.36
C GLY A 106 -11.13 16.78 -9.38
N GLY A 107 -11.19 16.03 -8.26
CA GLY A 107 -11.02 14.55 -8.32
C GLY A 107 -11.59 13.78 -7.13
N ARG A 108 -11.89 12.48 -7.33
CA ARG A 108 -12.36 11.56 -6.28
C ARG A 108 -11.15 11.09 -5.46
N ILE A 109 -11.18 11.29 -4.15
CA ILE A 109 -10.07 10.87 -3.28
C ILE A 109 -10.45 9.75 -2.34
N VAL A 110 -9.52 8.82 -2.23
CA VAL A 110 -9.53 7.74 -1.26
C VAL A 110 -8.50 8.09 -0.19
N SER A 111 -8.97 8.57 0.96
CA SER A 111 -8.12 8.65 2.14
C SER A 111 -8.00 7.26 2.75
N ALA A 112 -6.78 6.82 3.04
CA ALA A 112 -6.57 5.59 3.79
C ALA A 112 -5.62 5.83 4.96
N ALA A 113 -6.20 5.75 6.16
CA ALA A 113 -5.47 5.71 7.41
C ALA A 113 -4.83 4.33 7.59
N SER A 114 -3.51 4.28 7.59
CA SER A 114 -2.75 3.01 7.64
C SER A 114 -2.72 2.37 9.03
N CYS A 115 -3.13 3.05 10.11
CA CYS A 115 -2.75 2.57 11.44
C CYS A 115 -3.71 1.57 12.08
N THR A 116 -4.96 1.39 11.61
CA THR A 116 -5.86 0.42 12.29
C THR A 116 -7.13 0.01 11.55
N ALA A 117 -7.45 0.53 10.36
CA ALA A 117 -8.76 0.28 9.74
C ALA A 117 -8.89 -1.19 9.31
N PRO A 118 -9.61 -2.04 10.07
CA PRO A 118 -9.87 -3.38 9.60
C PRO A 118 -10.93 -3.22 8.51
N GLY A 119 -10.54 -3.47 7.25
CA GLY A 119 -11.55 -3.85 6.25
C GLY A 119 -12.41 -5.00 6.80
N PRO A 120 -13.61 -5.24 6.26
CA PRO A 120 -14.41 -6.39 6.67
C PRO A 120 -13.53 -7.64 6.66
N LEU A 121 -13.66 -8.50 7.67
CA LEU A 121 -12.76 -9.59 8.09
C LEU A 121 -12.30 -10.59 6.99
N GLY A 122 -12.68 -10.40 5.73
CA GLY A 122 -12.38 -11.21 4.55
C GLY A 122 -10.92 -11.26 4.10
N GLY A 123 -9.94 -11.05 4.99
CA GLY A 123 -8.54 -11.30 4.64
C GLY A 123 -7.61 -11.56 5.83
N SER A 124 -8.14 -11.92 7.00
CA SER A 124 -7.32 -12.65 7.97
C SER A 124 -7.08 -14.05 7.41
N GLU A 125 -5.84 -14.35 7.04
CA GLU A 125 -5.50 -15.68 6.52
C GLU A 125 -5.06 -16.57 7.69
N HIS A 126 -5.70 -17.73 7.81
CA HIS A 126 -5.28 -18.77 8.74
C HIS A 126 -4.53 -19.84 7.95
N ARG A 127 -3.20 -19.87 8.07
CA ARG A 127 -2.34 -20.89 7.43
C ARG A 127 -1.95 -21.98 8.44
N PRO A 128 -2.60 -23.16 8.40
CA PRO A 128 -2.38 -24.23 9.37
C PRO A 128 -1.09 -25.02 9.13
N ASP A 129 -0.23 -24.71 8.16
CA ASP A 129 1.02 -25.43 7.92
C ASP A 129 2.25 -24.74 8.54
N GLN A 130 2.07 -23.56 9.14
CA GLN A 130 3.15 -22.69 9.63
C GLN A 130 3.15 -22.56 11.17
N PHE A 131 2.81 -23.63 11.88
CA PHE A 131 2.68 -23.75 13.35
C PHE A 131 4.01 -23.59 14.14
N GLY A 132 4.78 -22.54 13.84
CA GLY A 132 5.91 -22.10 14.63
C GLY A 132 5.69 -20.67 15.14
N ARG A 133 6.33 -20.31 16.25
CA ARG A 133 6.43 -18.92 16.69
C ARG A 133 7.14 -18.12 15.59
N ARG A 134 6.39 -17.41 14.75
CA ARG A 134 6.96 -16.48 13.76
C ARG A 134 7.43 -15.20 14.46
N PRO A 135 8.74 -14.92 14.58
CA PRO A 135 9.21 -13.58 14.94
C PRO A 135 8.70 -12.53 13.96
N SER A 136 8.76 -11.25 14.35
CA SER A 136 8.28 -10.14 13.51
C SER A 136 8.95 -10.05 12.13
N ARG A 137 10.18 -10.57 11.99
CA ARG A 137 10.88 -10.62 10.70
C ARG A 137 10.20 -11.55 9.69
N ASP A 138 9.53 -12.61 10.17
CA ASP A 138 8.95 -13.65 9.32
C ASP A 138 7.58 -13.29 8.73
N VAL A 139 7.06 -12.11 9.10
CA VAL A 139 5.83 -11.54 8.52
C VAL A 139 6.11 -10.38 7.57
N ILE A 140 7.39 -9.99 7.39
CA ILE A 140 7.75 -8.94 6.44
C ILE A 140 7.40 -9.43 5.02
N GLY A 141 6.62 -8.63 4.29
CA GLY A 141 6.14 -8.97 2.95
C GLY A 141 4.91 -9.90 2.93
N ASP A 142 4.32 -10.21 4.08
CA ASP A 142 3.07 -10.98 4.13
C ASP A 142 1.88 -10.06 3.76
N PRO A 143 1.09 -10.39 2.71
CA PRO A 143 -0.03 -9.56 2.27
C PRO A 143 -1.27 -9.68 3.17
N ALA A 144 -1.27 -10.57 4.16
CA ALA A 144 -2.38 -10.71 5.09
C ALA A 144 -2.50 -9.47 6.01
N SER A 145 -3.72 -8.97 6.18
CA SER A 145 -4.03 -7.91 7.17
C SER A 145 -3.76 -8.36 8.61
N ARG A 146 -3.73 -9.67 8.82
CA ARG A 146 -3.51 -10.29 10.11
C ARG A 146 -3.11 -11.75 9.89
N VAL A 147 -1.98 -12.12 10.47
CA VAL A 147 -1.54 -13.50 10.67
C VAL A 147 -1.75 -13.83 12.14
N LEU A 148 -2.71 -14.71 12.44
CA LEU A 148 -2.99 -15.12 13.82
C LEU A 148 -1.94 -16.10 14.31
N ASP A 149 -1.56 -15.99 15.58
CA ASP A 149 -0.63 -16.91 16.24
C ASP A 149 -1.42 -17.84 17.17
N PRO A 150 -1.92 -18.99 16.67
CA PRO A 150 -2.80 -19.87 17.44
C PRO A 150 -2.14 -20.41 18.71
N ALA A 151 -0.81 -20.54 18.73
CA ALA A 151 -0.07 -20.99 19.91
C ALA A 151 -0.08 -19.97 21.06
N LEU A 152 -0.42 -18.71 20.79
CA LEU A 152 -0.56 -17.65 21.78
C LEU A 152 -2.03 -17.31 22.10
N ILE A 153 -3.00 -17.90 21.39
CA ILE A 153 -4.41 -17.72 21.68
C ILE A 153 -4.75 -18.44 22.99
N GLN A 154 -5.37 -17.73 23.93
CA GLN A 154 -5.77 -18.26 25.23
C GLN A 154 -7.23 -17.98 25.47
N ALA A 155 -7.94 -18.94 26.08
CA ALA A 155 -9.31 -18.78 26.51
C ALA A 155 -9.43 -19.15 27.99
N ASP A 156 -10.12 -18.32 28.77
CA ASP A 156 -10.48 -18.58 30.16
C ASP A 156 -11.93 -18.13 30.40
N GLY A 157 -12.82 -19.10 30.59
CA GLY A 157 -14.27 -18.88 30.66
C GLY A 157 -14.79 -18.14 29.42
N THR A 158 -15.29 -16.92 29.61
CA THR A 158 -15.82 -16.06 28.54
C THR A 158 -14.79 -15.09 27.97
N LEU A 159 -13.55 -15.10 28.48
CA LEU A 159 -12.48 -14.23 28.01
C LEU A 159 -11.59 -14.96 27.01
N VAL A 160 -11.38 -14.35 25.84
CA VAL A 160 -10.44 -14.85 24.83
C VAL A 160 -9.39 -13.79 24.55
N LYS A 161 -8.12 -14.18 24.67
CA LYS A 161 -6.97 -13.39 24.25
C LYS A 161 -6.49 -13.91 22.91
N VAL A 162 -6.58 -13.05 21.89
CA VAL A 162 -6.11 -13.37 20.54
C VAL A 162 -4.82 -12.61 20.28
N PHE A 163 -3.81 -13.32 19.77
CA PHE A 163 -2.59 -12.71 19.26
C PHE A 163 -2.52 -12.85 17.74
N GLY A 164 -2.11 -11.76 17.09
CA GLY A 164 -1.80 -11.75 15.68
C GLY A 164 -0.77 -10.69 15.37
N ARG A 165 -0.13 -10.84 14.20
CA ARG A 165 0.85 -9.91 13.65
C ARG A 165 0.40 -9.51 12.25
N HIS A 166 0.97 -8.45 11.71
CA HIS A 166 0.79 -8.04 10.32
C HIS A 166 1.98 -7.18 9.93
N ASP A 167 2.27 -7.12 8.63
CA ASP A 167 3.15 -6.11 8.07
C ASP A 167 2.33 -4.83 7.85
N ASN A 168 2.65 -3.79 8.63
CA ASN A 168 1.95 -2.51 8.64
C ASN A 168 2.27 -1.61 7.42
N ALA A 169 3.12 -2.07 6.52
CA ALA A 169 3.32 -1.44 5.23
C ALA A 169 2.78 -2.34 4.12
N TRP A 170 3.17 -3.60 4.10
CA TRP A 170 2.84 -4.53 3.02
C TRP A 170 1.38 -5.02 3.07
N GLY A 171 0.94 -5.50 4.22
CA GLY A 171 -0.43 -5.99 4.42
C GLY A 171 -1.45 -4.87 4.24
N ASP A 172 -1.17 -3.69 4.78
CA ASP A 172 -2.07 -2.53 4.67
C ASP A 172 -2.18 -2.03 3.23
N THR A 173 -1.06 -1.92 2.50
CA THR A 173 -1.10 -1.49 1.09
C THR A 173 -1.81 -2.48 0.18
N HIS A 174 -1.76 -3.78 0.50
CA HIS A 174 -2.52 -4.80 -0.22
C HIS A 174 -4.03 -4.67 -0.06
N ARG A 175 -4.50 -4.00 1.01
CA ARG A 175 -5.93 -3.72 1.25
C ARG A 175 -6.45 -2.49 0.54
N LEU A 176 -5.57 -1.56 0.19
CA LEU A 176 -5.95 -0.34 -0.55
C LEU A 176 -6.48 -0.62 -1.94
N ARG A 177 -6.26 -1.83 -2.47
CA ARG A 177 -6.93 -2.30 -3.68
C ARG A 177 -8.45 -2.24 -3.54
N ASP A 178 -9.03 -2.75 -2.45
CA ASP A 178 -10.47 -2.96 -2.38
C ASP A 178 -11.26 -1.64 -2.45
N PRO A 179 -10.89 -0.57 -1.71
CA PRO A 179 -11.50 0.75 -1.89
C PRO A 179 -11.24 1.35 -3.28
N THR A 180 -10.06 1.10 -3.87
CA THR A 180 -9.70 1.63 -5.20
C THR A 180 -10.55 0.99 -6.30
N ALA A 181 -10.80 -0.32 -6.22
CA ALA A 181 -11.67 -1.05 -7.12
C ALA A 181 -13.14 -0.63 -6.94
N LEU A 182 -13.61 -0.47 -5.70
CA LEU A 182 -14.96 0.02 -5.41
C LEU A 182 -15.24 1.42 -5.98
N VAL A 183 -14.22 2.27 -6.07
CA VAL A 183 -14.31 3.60 -6.68
C VAL A 183 -14.40 3.54 -8.21
N ALA A 184 -13.94 2.47 -8.84
CA ALA A 184 -13.95 2.33 -10.29
C ALA A 184 -15.21 1.68 -10.87
N ASP A 185 -15.95 0.95 -10.05
CA ASP A 185 -17.21 0.30 -10.44
C ASP A 185 -18.45 1.20 -10.31
N GLY A 186 -18.31 2.43 -9.79
CA GLY A 186 -19.42 3.37 -9.58
C GLY A 186 -19.13 4.77 -10.08
#